data_AF-A0A9Q0JHQ1-F1
#
_entry.id   AF-A0A9Q0JHQ1-F1
#
_cell.length_a   1.000
_cell.length_b   1.000
_cell.length_c   1.000
_cell.angle_alpha   90.00
_cell.angle_beta   90.00
_cell.angle_gamma   90.00
#
_symmetry.space_group_name_H-M   'P 1'
#
loop_
_entity.id
_entity.type
_entity.pdbx_description
1 polymer ?
#
loop_
_entity_poly.entity_id
_entity_poly.type
_entity_poly.pdbx_seq_one_letter_code
_entity_poly.pdbx_strand_id
1 'polypeptide(L)'
;MSKGHIITSLRLAHLLLRRGISITFFTTLANRPFIAKSLFDTTASIIDIPFPKNIPEFPPKVESTNKLPSMSLFPLFALATKHIQADFEKALEVLLQVNFLASDGFLWWTLESANKYGFPRLVYYGMNAYSL
;
A
#
# COMPACT_ATOMS: atom_id res chain seq x y z
N MET A 1 0.14 7.01 0.95
CA MET A 1 0.50 6.96 -0.48
C MET A 1 -0.07 8.16 -1.24
N SER A 2 0.55 8.55 -2.35
CA SER A 2 0.03 9.58 -3.27
C SER A 2 -1.00 8.97 -4.23
N LYS A 3 -1.87 9.81 -4.81
CA LYS A 3 -2.82 9.32 -5.83
C LYS A 3 -2.14 8.75 -7.08
N GLY A 4 -1.00 9.31 -7.51
CA GLY A 4 -0.28 8.83 -8.69
C GLY A 4 0.20 7.38 -8.55
N HIS A 5 0.72 7.03 -7.37
CA HIS A 5 1.14 5.67 -7.07
C HIS A 5 -0.09 4.74 -6.95
N ILE A 6 -1.13 5.16 -6.21
CA ILE A 6 -2.37 4.36 -6.06
C ILE A 6 -3.01 4.04 -7.42
N ILE A 7 -3.06 5.00 -8.35
CA ILE A 7 -3.62 4.77 -9.70
C ILE A 7 -2.83 3.69 -10.44
N THR A 8 -1.50 3.69 -10.31
CA THR A 8 -0.64 2.68 -10.94
C THR A 8 -0.92 1.29 -10.36
N SER A 9 -1.02 1.18 -9.04
CA SER A 9 -1.39 -0.07 -8.36
C SER A 9 -2.78 -0.57 -8.76
N LEU A 10 -3.76 0.34 -8.88
CA LEU A 10 -5.12 0.00 -9.31
C LEU A 10 -5.14 -0.52 -10.75
N ARG A 11 -4.37 0.09 -11.66
CA ARG A 11 -4.24 -0.40 -13.05
C ARG A 11 -3.64 -1.80 -13.09
N LEU A 12 -2.61 -2.07 -12.28
CA LEU A 12 -2.05 -3.41 -12.15
C LEU A 12 -3.08 -4.40 -11.61
N ALA A 13 -3.81 -4.04 -10.55
CA ALA A 13 -4.86 -4.87 -9.97
C ALA A 13 -5.94 -5.23 -11.01
N HIS A 14 -6.43 -4.25 -11.79
CA HIS A 14 -7.38 -4.48 -12.88
C HIS A 14 -6.86 -5.45 -13.94
N LEU A 15 -5.59 -5.33 -14.35
CA LEU A 15 -4.98 -6.24 -15.31
C LEU A 15 -4.88 -7.69 -14.78
N LEU A 16 -4.53 -7.85 -13.50
CA LEU A 16 -4.41 -9.16 -12.86
C LEU A 16 -5.79 -9.81 -12.67
N LEU A 17 -6.80 -9.04 -12.24
CA LEU A 17 -8.18 -9.51 -12.10
C LEU A 17 -8.74 -10.03 -13.43
N ARG A 18 -8.49 -9.32 -14.54
CA ARG A 18 -8.88 -9.78 -15.90
C ARG A 18 -8.21 -11.08 -16.33
N ARG A 19 -7.09 -11.46 -15.69
CA ARG A 19 -6.39 -12.72 -15.90
C ARG A 19 -6.81 -13.82 -14.91
N GLY A 20 -7.87 -13.59 -14.13
CA GLY A 20 -8.38 -14.55 -13.15
C GLY A 20 -7.58 -14.63 -11.85
N ILE A 21 -6.68 -13.67 -11.60
CA ILE A 21 -5.90 -13.63 -10.36
C ILE A 21 -6.74 -12.95 -9.28
N SER A 22 -6.89 -13.62 -8.13
CA SER A 22 -7.54 -13.03 -6.95
C SER A 22 -6.66 -11.94 -6.34
N ILE A 23 -7.25 -10.78 -6.05
CA ILE A 23 -6.54 -9.62 -5.51
C ILE A 23 -7.16 -9.18 -4.18
N THR A 24 -6.29 -8.97 -3.19
CA THR A 24 -6.61 -8.21 -1.99
C THR A 24 -5.79 -6.92 -1.99
N PHE A 25 -6.46 -5.77 -1.86
CA PHE A 25 -5.84 -4.46 -1.87
C PHE A 25 -5.79 -3.90 -0.44
N PHE A 26 -4.58 -3.69 0.07
CA PHE A 26 -4.37 -3.05 1.38
C PHE A 26 -4.33 -1.53 1.25
N THR A 27 -5.05 -0.83 2.12
CA THR A 27 -5.12 0.63 2.12
C THR A 27 -5.31 1.20 3.52
N THR A 28 -5.19 2.52 3.67
CA THR A 28 -5.62 3.23 4.88
C THR A 28 -7.04 3.79 4.69
N LEU A 29 -7.70 4.15 5.79
CA LEU A 29 -9.07 4.69 5.80
C LEU A 29 -9.20 5.95 4.94
N ALA A 30 -8.23 6.87 4.97
CA ALA A 30 -8.31 8.09 4.18
C ALA A 30 -8.22 7.85 2.65
N ASN A 31 -7.59 6.75 2.22
CA ASN A 31 -7.46 6.40 0.81
C ASN A 31 -8.57 5.43 0.34
N ARG A 32 -9.27 4.76 1.27
CA ARG A 32 -10.32 3.76 0.98
C ARG A 32 -11.39 4.26 0.01
N PRO A 33 -12.01 5.45 0.16
CA PRO A 33 -13.08 5.86 -0.76
C PRO A 33 -12.63 5.95 -2.22
N PHE A 34 -11.39 6.36 -2.47
CA PHE A 34 -10.83 6.45 -3.82
C PHE A 34 -10.59 5.07 -4.43
N ILE A 35 -10.05 4.14 -3.65
CA ILE A 35 -9.75 2.76 -4.07
C ILE A 35 -11.05 1.97 -4.27
N ALA A 36 -11.98 2.06 -3.32
CA ALA A 36 -13.28 1.39 -3.40
C ALA A 36 -14.07 1.82 -4.63
N LYS A 37 -14.07 3.12 -4.96
CA LYS A 37 -14.69 3.60 -6.20
C LYS A 37 -14.06 2.96 -7.45
N SER A 38 -12.75 2.78 -7.47
CA SER A 38 -12.05 2.19 -8.62
C SER A 38 -12.21 0.68 -8.74
N LEU A 39 -12.53 -0.01 -7.66
CA LEU A 39 -12.68 -1.48 -7.59
C LEU A 39 -14.15 -1.93 -7.42
N PHE A 40 -15.10 -0.99 -7.47
CA PHE A 40 -16.52 -1.22 -7.16
C PHE A 40 -17.15 -2.40 -7.94
N ASP A 41 -16.80 -2.55 -9.21
CA ASP A 41 -17.33 -3.59 -10.10
C ASP A 41 -16.30 -4.71 -10.35
N THR A 42 -15.58 -5.08 -9.30
CA THR A 42 -14.54 -6.12 -9.37
C THR A 42 -14.69 -7.10 -8.21
N THR A 43 -14.04 -8.26 -8.33
CA THR A 43 -13.98 -9.28 -7.28
C THR A 43 -12.88 -9.02 -6.24
N ALA A 44 -12.18 -7.88 -6.31
CA ALA A 44 -11.10 -7.57 -5.40
C ALA A 44 -11.60 -7.29 -3.98
N SER A 45 -10.90 -7.83 -2.99
CA SER A 45 -11.13 -7.50 -1.58
C SER A 45 -10.32 -6.27 -1.17
N ILE A 46 -10.84 -5.46 -0.24
CA ILE A 46 -10.15 -4.27 0.27
C ILE A 46 -10.02 -4.37 1.78
N ILE A 47 -8.78 -4.38 2.28
CA ILE A 47 -8.47 -4.41 3.72
C ILE A 47 -7.94 -3.04 4.14
N ASP A 48 -8.58 -2.47 5.17
CA ASP A 48 -8.11 -1.24 5.81
C ASP A 48 -7.09 -1.58 6.88
N ILE A 49 -5.91 -0.97 6.79
CA ILE A 49 -4.92 -0.99 7.85
C ILE A 49 -4.90 0.39 8.52
N PRO A 50 -5.01 0.47 9.86
CA PRO A 50 -4.91 1.72 10.58
C PRO A 50 -3.60 2.43 10.29
N PHE A 51 -3.66 3.73 9.97
CA PHE A 51 -2.46 4.54 9.94
C PHE A 51 -2.07 4.94 11.37
N PRO A 52 -0.78 4.91 11.73
CA PRO A 52 -0.31 5.27 13.06
C PRO A 52 -0.77 6.66 13.47
N LYS A 53 -1.27 6.77 14.70
CA LYS A 53 -1.66 8.04 15.33
C LYS A 53 -0.51 8.54 16.21
N ASN A 54 -0.37 9.86 16.33
CA ASN A 54 0.52 10.53 17.29
C ASN A 54 2.01 10.18 17.16
N ILE A 55 2.55 10.17 15.93
CA ILE A 55 3.99 10.11 15.74
C ILE A 55 4.56 11.50 16.11
N PRO A 56 5.49 11.61 17.09
CA PRO A 56 5.92 12.89 17.67
C PRO A 56 6.45 13.93 16.66
N GLU A 57 6.82 13.49 15.45
CA GLU A 57 7.43 14.30 14.40
C GLU A 57 6.56 14.41 13.13
N PHE A 58 5.33 13.91 13.15
CA PHE A 58 4.49 13.81 11.96
C PHE A 58 3.10 14.44 12.16
N PRO A 59 2.58 15.21 11.18
CA PRO A 59 1.30 15.87 11.32
C PRO A 59 0.16 14.90 11.65
N PRO A 60 -0.69 15.20 12.65
CA PRO A 60 -1.79 14.31 13.02
C PRO A 60 -2.76 14.16 11.84
N LYS A 61 -3.28 12.94 11.65
CA LYS A 61 -4.33 12.60 10.66
C LYS A 61 -3.91 12.72 9.18
N VAL A 62 -2.61 12.77 8.87
CA VAL A 62 -2.12 12.77 7.47
C VAL A 62 -1.78 11.35 7.00
N GLU A 63 -2.67 10.72 6.24
CA GLU A 63 -2.45 9.35 5.71
C GLU A 63 -2.12 9.33 4.20
N SER A 64 -2.04 10.51 3.57
CA SER A 64 -1.74 10.66 2.15
C SER A 64 -0.72 11.76 1.95
N THR A 65 0.22 11.54 1.04
CA THR A 65 1.23 12.54 0.69
C THR A 65 0.60 13.78 0.06
N ASN A 66 -0.60 13.66 -0.52
CA ASN A 66 -1.36 14.80 -1.05
C ASN A 66 -1.80 15.80 0.05
N LYS A 67 -1.82 15.36 1.31
CA LYS A 67 -2.16 16.19 2.47
C LYS A 67 -0.93 16.61 3.26
N LEU A 68 0.28 16.31 2.78
CA LEU A 68 1.50 16.82 3.40
C LEU A 68 1.60 18.33 3.15
N PRO A 69 1.94 19.13 4.18
CA PRO A 69 2.17 20.56 4.00
C PRO A 69 3.42 20.85 3.15
N SER A 70 4.37 19.91 3.09
CA SER A 70 5.57 19.98 2.26
C SER A 70 6.08 18.57 1.92
N MET A 71 6.61 18.39 0.72
CA MET A 71 7.29 17.14 0.33
C MET A 71 8.60 16.91 1.07
N SER A 72 9.17 17.92 1.74
CA SER A 72 10.30 17.73 2.66
C SER A 72 9.98 16.79 3.83
N LEU A 73 8.70 16.60 4.16
CA LEU A 73 8.24 15.66 5.18
C LEU A 73 8.04 14.23 4.65
N PHE A 74 8.28 13.98 3.37
CA PHE A 74 8.12 12.66 2.78
C PHE A 74 8.98 11.58 3.45
N PRO A 75 10.27 11.81 3.82
CA PRO A 75 11.05 10.81 4.54
C PRO A 75 10.41 10.41 5.87
N LEU A 76 9.91 11.38 6.63
CA LEU A 76 9.17 11.13 7.89
C LEU A 76 7.87 10.38 7.63
N PHE A 77 7.14 10.72 6.55
CA PHE A 77 5.96 9.96 6.11
C PHE A 77 6.31 8.49 5.81
N ALA A 78 7.39 8.26 5.06
CA ALA A 78 7.81 6.91 4.67
C ALA A 78 8.22 6.08 5.90
N LEU A 79 8.99 6.67 6.83
CA LEU A 79 9.33 6.05 8.11
C LEU A 79 8.09 5.75 8.95
N ALA A 80 7.14 6.69 9.02
CA ALA A 80 5.87 6.50 9.71
C ALA A 80 5.11 5.28 9.19
N THR A 81 5.14 5.01 7.88
CA THR A 81 4.47 3.83 7.33
C THR A 81 4.98 2.51 7.89
N LYS A 82 6.22 2.44 8.41
CA LYS A 82 6.75 1.21 9.03
C LYS A 82 5.91 0.77 10.23
N HIS A 83 5.33 1.70 10.99
CA HIS A 83 4.49 1.35 12.14
C HIS A 83 3.20 0.59 11.76
N ILE A 84 2.84 0.59 10.48
CA ILE A 84 1.70 -0.16 9.93
C ILE A 84 2.02 -1.65 9.79
N GLN A 85 3.31 -2.02 9.73
CA GLN A 85 3.78 -3.37 9.44
C GLN A 85 3.13 -4.45 10.32
N ALA A 86 3.03 -4.22 11.63
CA ALA A 86 2.45 -5.21 12.54
C ALA A 86 0.96 -5.49 12.24
N ASP A 87 0.17 -4.46 11.92
CA ASP A 87 -1.24 -4.65 11.59
C ASP A 87 -1.43 -5.21 10.17
N PHE A 88 -0.53 -4.87 9.24
CA PHE A 88 -0.45 -5.52 7.93
C PHE A 88 -0.16 -7.03 8.06
N GLU A 89 0.81 -7.41 8.90
CA GLU A 89 1.16 -8.82 9.13
C GLU A 89 0.03 -9.61 9.79
N LYS A 90 -0.64 -9.05 10.80
CA LYS A 90 -1.86 -9.67 11.36
C LYS A 90 -2.95 -9.86 10.32
N ALA A 91 -3.12 -8.89 9.41
CA ALA A 91 -4.08 -9.02 8.33
C ALA A 91 -3.66 -10.04 7.26
N LEU A 92 -2.36 -10.28 7.06
CA LEU A 92 -1.88 -11.36 6.21
C LEU A 92 -2.20 -12.75 6.80
N GLU A 93 -2.12 -12.91 8.12
CA GLU A 93 -2.37 -14.19 8.79
C GLU A 93 -3.81 -14.71 8.62
N VAL A 94 -4.76 -13.81 8.38
CA VAL A 94 -6.17 -14.17 8.11
C VAL A 94 -6.46 -14.39 6.64
N LEU A 95 -5.53 -14.03 5.75
CA LEU A 95 -5.67 -14.32 4.33
C LEU A 95 -5.37 -15.80 4.07
N LEU A 96 -6.06 -16.35 3.08
CA LEU A 96 -5.67 -17.64 2.48
C LEU A 96 -4.27 -17.51 1.83
N GLN A 97 -3.83 -18.58 1.17
CA GLN A 97 -2.52 -18.64 0.49
C GLN A 97 -2.21 -17.38 -0.34
N VAL A 98 -1.15 -16.66 0.05
CA VAL A 98 -0.62 -15.49 -0.68
C VAL A 98 0.47 -15.96 -1.64
N ASN A 99 0.28 -15.75 -2.94
CA ASN A 99 1.26 -16.16 -3.95
C ASN A 99 2.38 -15.12 -4.16
N PHE A 100 2.07 -13.83 -4.01
CA PHE A 100 3.03 -12.73 -4.12
C PHE A 100 2.47 -11.46 -3.48
N LEU A 101 3.35 -10.51 -3.20
CA LEU A 101 3.00 -9.16 -2.77
C LEU A 101 3.52 -8.14 -3.79
N ALA A 102 2.64 -7.35 -4.39
CA ALA A 102 3.02 -6.18 -5.17
C ALA A 102 2.94 -4.93 -4.28
N SER A 103 4.07 -4.28 -4.01
CA SER A 103 4.10 -3.11 -3.13
C SER A 103 4.97 -1.98 -3.68
N ASP A 104 4.63 -0.78 -3.23
CA ASP A 104 5.37 0.42 -3.58
C ASP A 104 6.81 0.36 -3.03
N GLY A 105 7.77 0.83 -3.80
CA GLY A 105 9.18 0.85 -3.42
C GLY A 105 9.47 1.67 -2.17
N PHE A 106 8.67 2.70 -1.88
CA PHE A 106 8.81 3.50 -0.66
C PHE A 106 8.30 2.79 0.60
N LEU A 107 7.54 1.69 0.45
CA LEU A 107 7.12 0.81 1.55
C LEU A 107 8.14 -0.31 1.74
N TRP A 108 9.40 0.05 1.95
CA TRP A 108 10.54 -0.88 2.00
C TRP A 108 10.35 -2.04 2.99
N TRP A 109 9.69 -1.79 4.12
CA TRP A 109 9.41 -2.76 5.18
C TRP A 109 8.55 -3.95 4.73
N THR A 110 7.81 -3.80 3.62
CA THR A 110 7.02 -4.91 3.06
C THR A 110 7.88 -6.07 2.52
N LEU A 111 9.18 -5.87 2.29
CA LEU A 111 10.10 -6.97 1.95
C LEU A 111 10.31 -7.89 3.15
N GLU A 112 10.46 -7.32 4.34
CA GLU A 112 10.65 -8.11 5.57
C GLU A 112 9.43 -8.99 5.83
N SER A 113 8.22 -8.42 5.70
CA SER A 113 6.98 -9.19 5.82
C SER A 113 6.89 -10.28 4.73
N ALA A 114 7.18 -9.96 3.47
CA ALA A 114 7.14 -10.95 2.39
C ALA A 114 8.11 -12.13 2.64
N ASN A 115 9.32 -11.84 3.11
CA ASN A 115 10.29 -12.86 3.50
C ASN A 115 9.81 -13.70 4.69
N LYS A 116 9.22 -13.05 5.71
CA LYS A 116 8.70 -13.72 6.91
C LYS A 116 7.61 -14.74 6.58
N TYR A 117 6.71 -14.42 5.64
CA TYR A 117 5.60 -15.29 5.24
C TYR A 117 5.89 -16.12 3.98
N GLY A 118 7.11 -16.05 3.44
CA GLY A 118 7.61 -16.97 2.41
C GLY A 118 7.06 -16.76 1.00
N PHE A 119 6.67 -15.53 0.62
CA PHE A 119 6.20 -15.22 -0.74
C PHE A 119 7.04 -14.13 -1.41
N PRO A 120 7.16 -14.13 -2.75
CA PRO A 120 7.92 -13.10 -3.47
C PRO A 120 7.27 -11.71 -3.35
N ARG A 121 8.13 -10.68 -3.23
CA ARG A 121 7.73 -9.27 -3.34
C ARG A 121 8.07 -8.72 -4.72
N LEU A 122 7.07 -8.19 -5.42
CA LEU A 122 7.22 -7.40 -6.64
C LEU A 122 7.19 -5.92 -6.28
N VAL A 123 8.26 -5.19 -6.63
CA VAL A 123 8.37 -3.76 -6.33
C VAL A 123 7.98 -2.93 -7.54
N TYR A 124 7.22 -1.86 -7.31
CA TYR A 124 7.00 -0.81 -8.30
C TYR A 124 7.25 0.57 -7.70
N TYR A 125 7.72 1.50 -8.53
CA TYR A 125 7.99 2.88 -8.12
C TYR A 125 7.08 3.90 -8.82
N GLY A 126 6.26 3.47 -9.79
CA GLY A 126 5.39 4.38 -10.56
C GLY A 126 6.16 5.43 -11.37
N MET A 127 7.46 5.21 -11.60
CA MET A 127 8.36 6.06 -12.38
C MET A 127 9.04 5.26 -13.48
N ASN A 128 9.65 5.96 -14.43
CA ASN A 128 10.41 5.31 -15.50
C ASN A 128 11.75 4.75 -14.96
N ALA A 129 12.36 3.83 -15.71
CA ALA A 129 13.63 3.21 -15.32
C ALA A 129 14.83 4.17 -15.31
N TYR A 130 14.76 5.29 -16.03
CA TYR A 130 15.82 6.31 -16.05
C TYR A 130 15.84 7.15 -14.75
N SER A 131 14.73 7.22 -14.02
CA SER A 131 14.60 7.98 -12.78
C SER A 131 15.01 7.22 -11.52
N LEU A 132 15.36 5.93 -11.64
CA LEU A 132 15.82 5.06 -10.55
C LEU A 132 17.35 4.96 -10.55
#